data_AF-A0A1F7BQ64-F1
#
_entry.id   AF-A0A1F7BQ64-F1
#
_cell.length_a   1.000
_cell.length_b   1.000
_cell.length_c   1.000
_cell.angle_alpha   90.00
_cell.angle_beta   90.00
_cell.angle_gamma   90.00
#
_symmetry.space_group_name_H-M   'P 1'
#
loop_
_entity.id
_entity.type
_entity.pdbx_description
1 polymer ?
#
loop_
_entity_poly.entity_id
_entity_poly.type
_entity_poly.pdbx_seq_one_letter_code
_entity_poly.pdbx_strand_id
1 'polypeptide(L)'
;VFEVDTVHNIVHIVSGLVALFASGSYGHSRLFLIIFGLVYGIVAVLGFAMGGDIVGLFHANLEDNYLHTAIAVVCLAVGFGSKKSV
;
A
#
# COMPACT_ATOMS: atom_id res chain seq x y z
N VAL A 1 -4.11 10.52 -14.89
CA VAL A 1 -3.56 11.05 -13.62
C VAL A 1 -2.83 9.93 -12.92
N PHE A 2 -3.51 8.83 -12.56
CA PHE A 2 -2.86 7.58 -12.14
C PHE A 2 -2.71 6.64 -13.34
N GLU A 3 -1.56 6.00 -13.49
CA GLU A 3 -1.24 5.12 -14.62
C GLU A 3 -1.06 3.68 -14.14
N VAL A 4 -2.19 2.99 -13.96
CA VAL A 4 -2.22 1.59 -13.57
C VAL A 4 -2.33 0.66 -14.79
N ASP A 5 -1.56 -0.43 -14.78
CA ASP A 5 -1.65 -1.50 -15.76
C ASP A 5 -2.39 -2.73 -15.21
N THR A 6 -2.44 -3.81 -16.00
CA THR A 6 -3.10 -5.06 -15.62
C THR A 6 -2.53 -5.66 -14.33
N VAL A 7 -1.20 -5.69 -14.19
CA VAL A 7 -0.56 -6.30 -13.01
C VAL A 7 -0.80 -5.43 -11.79
N HIS A 8 -0.67 -4.11 -11.91
CA HIS A 8 -0.96 -3.16 -10.84
C HIS A 8 -2.40 -3.31 -10.33
N ASN A 9 -3.36 -3.43 -11.25
CA ASN A 9 -4.78 -3.63 -10.90
C ASN A 9 -5.02 -4.96 -10.17
N ILE A 10 -4.37 -6.05 -10.58
CA ILE A 10 -4.47 -7.33 -9.88
C ILE A 10 -3.94 -7.19 -8.44
N VAL A 11 -2.79 -6.51 -8.25
CA VAL A 11 -2.25 -6.23 -6.92
C VAL A 11 -3.25 -5.44 -6.08
N HIS A 12 -3.90 -4.43 -6.64
CA HIS A 12 -4.94 -3.68 -5.93
C HIS A 12 -6.14 -4.54 -5.53
N ILE A 13 -6.66 -5.37 -6.44
CA ILE A 13 -7.81 -6.25 -6.13
C ILE A 13 -7.43 -7.25 -5.03
N VAL A 14 -6.29 -7.94 -5.16
CA VAL A 14 -5.83 -8.92 -4.17
C VAL A 14 -5.60 -8.26 -2.82
N SER A 15 -4.94 -7.10 -2.78
CA SER A 15 -4.72 -6.35 -1.54
C SER A 15 -6.03 -5.92 -0.87
N GLY A 16 -7.01 -5.47 -1.66
CA GLY A 16 -8.35 -5.11 -1.17
C GLY A 16 -9.10 -6.30 -0.58
N LEU A 17 -9.02 -7.47 -1.21
CA LEU A 17 -9.60 -8.70 -0.67
C LEU A 17 -8.94 -9.08 0.66
N VAL A 18 -7.60 -9.04 0.74
CA VAL A 18 -6.88 -9.30 2.00
C VAL A 18 -7.29 -8.29 3.08
N ALA A 19 -7.48 -7.01 2.73
CA ALA A 19 -7.95 -5.99 3.65
C ALA A 19 -9.34 -6.33 4.21
N LEU A 20 -10.27 -6.75 3.34
CA LEU A 20 -11.63 -7.17 3.74
C LEU A 20 -11.60 -8.40 4.65
N PHE A 21 -10.74 -9.38 4.40
CA PHE A 21 -10.59 -10.52 5.31
C PHE A 21 -9.99 -10.11 6.66
N ALA A 22 -9.07 -9.15 6.67
CA ALA A 22 -8.42 -8.65 7.89
C ALA A 22 -9.32 -7.69 8.71
N SER A 23 -10.40 -7.15 8.14
CA SER A 23 -11.22 -6.11 8.77
C SER A 23 -12.04 -6.60 9.97
N GLY A 24 -12.24 -7.91 10.11
CA GLY A 24 -13.07 -8.51 11.17
C GLY A 24 -12.41 -8.54 12.56
N SER A 25 -11.14 -8.16 12.69
CA SER A 25 -10.43 -8.19 13.97
C SER A 25 -9.44 -7.04 14.05
N TYR A 26 -9.42 -6.39 15.22
CA TYR A 26 -8.43 -5.35 15.53
C TYR A 26 -6.99 -5.81 15.26
N GLY A 27 -6.64 -7.03 15.67
CA GLY A 27 -5.28 -7.56 15.50
C GLY A 27 -4.91 -7.72 14.03
N HIS A 28 -5.81 -8.30 13.23
CA HIS A 28 -5.58 -8.50 11.80
C HIS A 28 -5.57 -7.17 11.04
N SER A 29 -6.50 -6.25 11.35
CA SER A 29 -6.53 -4.92 10.74
C SER A 29 -5.25 -4.14 11.03
N ARG A 30 -4.78 -4.15 12.28
CA ARG A 30 -3.52 -3.51 12.66
C ARG A 30 -2.32 -4.11 11.94
N LEU A 31 -2.26 -5.44 11.86
CA LEU A 31 -1.18 -6.13 11.16
C LEU A 31 -1.20 -5.80 9.66
N PHE A 32 -2.38 -5.82 9.03
CA PHE A 32 -2.56 -5.43 7.63
C PHE A 32 -2.05 -4.02 7.37
N LEU A 33 -2.45 -3.04 8.19
CA LEU A 33 -2.03 -1.64 8.05
C LEU A 33 -0.49 -1.50 8.15
N ILE A 34 0.16 -2.21 9.08
CA ILE A 34 1.62 -2.15 9.21
C ILE A 34 2.29 -2.76 7.98
N ILE A 35 1.89 -3.99 7.60
CA ILE A 35 2.51 -4.70 6.46
C ILE A 35 2.30 -3.92 5.17
N PHE A 36 1.06 -3.56 4.85
CA PHE A 36 0.77 -2.82 3.62
C PHE A 36 1.36 -1.42 3.63
N GLY A 37 1.42 -0.75 4.78
CA GLY A 37 2.13 0.52 4.92
C GLY A 37 3.61 0.41 4.54
N LEU A 38 4.28 -0.68 4.95
CA LEU A 38 5.68 -0.95 4.55
C LEU A 38 5.79 -1.26 3.05
N VAL A 39 4.87 -2.07 2.51
CA VAL A 39 4.84 -2.41 1.07
C VAL A 39 4.68 -1.15 0.22
N TYR A 40 3.68 -0.30 0.52
CA TYR A 40 3.48 0.97 -0.19
C TYR A 40 4.67 1.92 -0.02
N GLY A 41 5.33 1.91 1.14
CA GLY A 41 6.56 2.68 1.36
C GLY A 41 7.70 2.22 0.45
N ILE A 42 7.91 0.92 0.33
CA ILE A 42 8.92 0.35 -0.58
C ILE A 42 8.58 0.69 -2.03
N VAL A 43 7.33 0.49 -2.45
CA VAL A 43 6.89 0.81 -3.81
C VAL A 43 7.08 2.29 -4.12
N ALA A 44 6.75 3.20 -3.20
CA ALA A 44 6.97 4.63 -3.37
C ALA A 44 8.46 4.98 -3.53
N VAL A 45 9.33 4.42 -2.67
CA VAL A 45 10.78 4.62 -2.77
C VAL A 45 11.31 4.14 -4.11
N LEU A 46 10.91 2.95 -4.57
CA LEU A 46 11.31 2.42 -5.86
C LEU A 46 10.78 3.28 -7.02
N GLY A 47 9.54 3.75 -6.95
CA GLY A 47 8.95 4.58 -7.99
C GLY A 47 9.62 5.92 -8.16
N PHE A 48 9.96 6.60 -7.05
CA PHE A 48 10.75 7.83 -7.12
C PHE A 48 12.19 7.59 -7.60
N ALA A 49 12.78 6.43 -7.27
CA ALA A 49 14.15 6.11 -7.66
C ALA A 49 14.29 5.67 -9.13
N MET A 50 13.30 4.96 -9.67
CA MET A 50 13.35 4.34 -11.00
C MET A 50 12.64 5.17 -12.08
N GLY A 51 11.51 5.79 -11.75
CA GLY A 51 10.67 6.56 -12.67
C GLY A 51 10.03 5.70 -13.78
N GLY A 52 8.79 5.25 -13.56
CA GLY A 52 8.04 4.41 -14.51
C GLY A 52 7.91 2.97 -14.02
N ASP A 53 8.52 2.02 -14.71
CA ASP A 53 8.37 0.59 -14.41
C ASP A 53 9.09 0.18 -13.12
N ILE A 54 8.34 -0.35 -12.16
CA ILE A 54 8.83 -0.86 -10.88
C ILE A 54 9.32 -2.29 -11.06
N VAL A 55 10.63 -2.48 -11.16
CA VAL A 55 11.30 -3.80 -11.24
C VAL A 55 10.73 -4.71 -12.36
N GLY A 56 10.18 -4.10 -13.42
CA GLY A 56 9.54 -4.83 -14.53
C GLY A 56 8.23 -5.55 -14.17
N LEU A 57 7.63 -5.22 -13.02
CA LEU A 57 6.37 -5.82 -12.58
C LEU A 57 5.15 -5.01 -12.97
N PHE A 58 5.18 -3.70 -12.74
CA PHE A 58 4.09 -2.77 -13.06
C PHE A 58 4.60 -1.34 -13.23
N HIS A 59 3.83 -0.52 -13.93
CA HIS A 59 4.08 0.89 -14.14
C HIS A 59 3.55 1.74 -12.97
N ALA A 60 4.31 2.76 -12.59
CA ALA A 60 3.89 3.80 -11.66
C ALA A 60 4.44 5.17 -12.10
N ASN A 61 3.53 6.11 -12.35
CA ASN A 61 3.89 7.47 -12.68
C ASN A 61 4.16 8.32 -11.41
N LEU A 62 4.44 9.61 -11.59
CA LEU A 62 4.80 10.49 -10.48
C LEU A 62 3.62 10.65 -9.49
N GLU A 63 2.41 10.77 -10.00
CA GLU A 63 1.19 10.89 -9.22
C GLU A 63 0.92 9.62 -8.41
N ASP A 64 1.17 8.44 -8.98
CA ASP A 64 1.10 7.15 -8.28
C ASP A 64 2.09 7.11 -7.10
N ASN A 65 3.32 7.62 -7.29
CA ASN A 65 4.33 7.64 -6.22
C ASN A 65 3.93 8.52 -5.03
N TYR A 66 3.33 9.68 -5.30
CA TYR A 66 2.77 10.53 -4.24
C TYR A 66 1.60 9.85 -3.53
N LEU A 67 0.71 9.19 -4.28
CA LEU A 67 -0.40 8.44 -3.69
C LEU A 67 0.11 7.30 -2.80
N HIS A 68 1.07 6.50 -3.28
CA HIS A 68 1.69 5.42 -2.51
C HIS A 68 2.36 5.93 -1.24
N THR A 69 3.02 7.09 -1.30
CA THR A 69 3.60 7.74 -0.12
C THR A 69 2.54 8.10 0.91
N ALA A 70 1.44 8.72 0.46
CA ALA A 70 0.35 9.10 1.35
C ALA A 70 -0.29 7.86 2.01
N ILE A 71 -0.53 6.80 1.25
CA ILE A 71 -1.05 5.53 1.76
C ILE A 71 -0.09 4.93 2.78
N ALA A 72 1.22 4.85 2.47
CA ALA A 72 2.23 4.33 3.38
C ALA A 72 2.23 5.08 4.72
N VAL A 73 2.23 6.42 4.67
CA VAL A 73 2.21 7.27 5.87
C VAL A 73 0.95 7.00 6.70
N VAL A 74 -0.24 7.02 6.07
CA VAL A 74 -1.50 6.81 6.80
C VAL A 74 -1.56 5.41 7.40
N CYS A 75 -1.23 4.37 6.63
CA CYS A 75 -1.25 2.99 7.08
C CYS A 75 -0.28 2.75 8.24
N LEU A 76 0.96 3.24 8.16
CA LEU A 76 1.94 3.09 9.24
C LEU A 76 1.56 3.92 10.47
N ALA A 77 1.10 5.16 10.29
CA ALA A 77 0.68 6.01 11.40
C ALA A 77 -0.48 5.38 12.17
N VAL A 78 -1.52 4.91 11.48
CA VAL A 78 -2.67 4.24 12.12
C VAL A 78 -2.28 2.87 12.67
N GLY A 79 -1.50 2.08 11.93
CA GLY A 79 -1.04 0.76 12.35
C GLY A 79 -0.25 0.81 13.67
N PHE A 80 0.74 1.68 13.76
CA PHE A 80 1.53 1.83 14.99
C PHE A 80 0.82 2.65 16.07
N GLY A 81 -0.01 3.62 15.71
CA GLY A 81 -0.72 4.49 16.65
C GLY A 81 -1.99 3.87 17.25
N SER A 82 -2.58 2.86 16.61
CA SER A 82 -3.79 2.20 17.11
C SER A 82 -3.49 1.41 18.39
N LYS A 83 -4.43 1.45 19.36
CA LYS A 83 -4.42 0.64 20.58
C LYS A 83 -5.76 -0.08 20.73
N LYS A 84 -5.72 -1.34 21.17
CA LYS A 84 -6.94 -2.07 21.53
C LYS A 84 -7.45 -1.51 22.86
N SER A 85 -8.61 -0.87 22.87
CA SER A 85 -9.30 -0.53 24.11
C SER A 85 -9.78 -1.81 24.78
N VAL A 86 -9.43 -1.97 26.06
CA VAL A 86 -9.85 -3.10 26.91
C VAL A 86 -11.29 -2.94 27.37
#